data_AF-A0A6B3RS65-F1
#
_entry.id   AF-A0A6B3RS65-F1
#
_cell.length_a   1.000
_cell.length_b   1.000
_cell.length_c   1.000
_cell.angle_alpha   90.00
_cell.angle_beta   90.00
_cell.angle_gamma   90.00
#
_symmetry.space_group_name_H-M   'P 1'
#
loop_
_entity.id
_entity.type
_entity.pdbx_description
1 polymer ?
#
loop_
_entity_poly.entity_id
_entity_poly.type
_entity_poly.pdbx_seq_one_letter_code
_entity_poly.pdbx_strand_id
1 'polypeptide(L)'
;MEHFDRYIWEAEAHANELLDVYSEDEREVLADWLERDWQTLLPQLLDPPKVAFVYLGEDPAERDRRIARLGPDDQVLLWVQARFLALRAARAMRLAQRVLPTKGWKYRKAARHAAECVSQAPGLPSPRETATLLLPG
;
A
#
# COMPACT_ATOMS: atom_id res chain seq x y z
N MET A 1 17.72 6.77 -13.50
CA MET A 1 16.77 5.65 -13.62
C MET A 1 16.91 4.74 -12.39
N GLU A 2 18.14 4.41 -11.98
CA GLU A 2 18.47 3.60 -10.78
C GLU A 2 17.83 4.05 -9.45
N HIS A 3 17.61 5.36 -9.23
CA HIS A 3 16.99 5.83 -7.98
C HIS A 3 15.51 5.43 -7.83
N PHE A 4 14.76 5.30 -8.93
CA PHE A 4 13.33 4.99 -8.86
C PHE A 4 13.07 3.52 -8.55
N ASP A 5 13.88 2.63 -9.12
CA ASP A 5 13.82 1.20 -8.82
C ASP A 5 14.13 0.93 -7.35
N ARG A 6 15.10 1.68 -6.78
CA ARG A 6 15.40 1.63 -5.35
C ARG A 6 14.22 2.05 -4.48
N TYR A 7 13.55 3.17 -4.79
CA TYR A 7 12.39 3.61 -3.99
C TYR A 7 11.17 2.68 -4.12
N ILE A 8 10.95 2.10 -5.30
CA ILE A 8 9.92 1.06 -5.49
C ILE A 8 10.25 -0.14 -4.62
N TRP A 9 11.50 -0.62 -4.67
CA TRP A 9 11.96 -1.74 -3.85
C TRP A 9 11.85 -1.46 -2.36
N GLU A 10 12.27 -0.27 -1.90
CA GLU A 10 12.15 0.12 -0.49
C GLU A 10 10.67 0.17 -0.04
N ALA A 11 9.76 0.71 -0.86
CA ALA A 11 8.34 0.73 -0.52
C ALA A 11 7.71 -0.67 -0.46
N GLU A 12 8.16 -1.60 -1.31
CA GLU A 12 7.70 -3.00 -1.28
C GLU A 12 8.31 -3.80 -0.14
N ALA A 13 9.62 -3.64 0.11
CA ALA A 13 10.30 -4.21 1.26
C ALA A 13 9.64 -3.75 2.54
N HIS A 14 9.29 -2.47 2.61
CA HIS A 14 8.63 -1.90 3.77
C HIS A 14 7.19 -2.37 3.95
N ALA A 15 6.45 -2.57 2.85
CA ALA A 15 5.21 -3.30 2.94
C ALA A 15 5.50 -4.66 3.57
N ASN A 16 6.40 -5.47 2.99
CA ASN A 16 6.73 -6.82 3.47
C ASN A 16 7.23 -6.88 4.93
N GLU A 17 8.00 -5.93 5.42
CA GLU A 17 8.35 -5.85 6.85
C GLU A 17 7.12 -5.75 7.75
N LEU A 18 6.08 -5.04 7.29
CA LEU A 18 4.82 -4.98 8.02
C LEU A 18 4.13 -6.35 8.05
N LEU A 19 4.30 -7.24 7.06
CA LEU A 19 3.74 -8.61 7.14
C LEU A 19 4.26 -9.40 8.32
N ASP A 20 5.54 -9.27 8.61
CA ASP A 20 6.22 -10.11 9.61
C ASP A 20 5.74 -9.83 11.04
N VAL A 21 4.89 -8.82 11.23
CA VAL A 21 4.23 -8.51 12.50
C VAL A 21 3.18 -9.55 12.90
N TYR A 22 2.52 -10.20 11.93
CA TYR A 22 1.46 -11.19 12.19
C TYR A 22 1.87 -12.59 11.74
N SER A 23 1.49 -13.59 12.53
CA SER A 23 1.61 -15.02 12.18
C SER A 23 0.69 -15.39 11.01
N GLU A 24 0.93 -16.54 10.39
CA GLU A 24 0.15 -17.02 9.25
C GLU A 24 -1.35 -17.19 9.59
N ASP A 25 -1.67 -17.74 10.76
CA ASP A 25 -3.05 -17.89 11.23
C ASP A 25 -3.75 -16.53 11.45
N GLU A 26 -3.04 -15.55 12.03
CA GLU A 26 -3.57 -14.20 12.20
C GLU A 26 -3.77 -13.50 10.85
N ARG A 27 -2.92 -13.81 9.87
CA ARG A 27 -3.06 -13.32 8.52
C ARG A 27 -4.32 -13.88 7.85
N GLU A 28 -4.62 -15.17 7.97
CA GLU A 28 -5.87 -15.71 7.41
C GLU A 28 -7.12 -15.04 8.01
N VAL A 29 -7.14 -14.82 9.33
CA VAL A 29 -8.24 -14.11 10.01
C VAL A 29 -8.39 -12.68 9.50
N LEU A 30 -7.27 -11.98 9.25
CA LEU A 30 -7.28 -10.64 8.66
C LEU A 30 -7.82 -10.64 7.23
N ALA A 31 -7.50 -11.66 6.43
CA ALA A 31 -7.99 -11.78 5.05
C ALA A 31 -9.50 -11.94 5.04
N ASP A 32 -10.02 -12.83 5.87
CA ASP A 32 -11.46 -13.06 6.02
C ASP A 32 -12.20 -11.81 6.51
N TRP A 33 -11.62 -11.08 7.46
CA TRP A 33 -12.17 -9.82 7.93
C TRP A 33 -12.23 -8.76 6.83
N LEU A 34 -11.14 -8.60 6.06
CA LEU A 34 -11.06 -7.66 4.95
C LEU A 34 -12.05 -7.98 3.83
N GLU A 35 -12.27 -9.25 3.51
CA GLU A 35 -13.24 -9.66 2.49
C GLU A 35 -14.68 -9.38 2.94
N ARG A 36 -15.00 -9.64 4.22
CA ARG A 36 -16.36 -9.47 4.76
C ARG A 36 -16.75 -8.00 4.92
N ASP A 37 -15.83 -7.18 5.44
CA ASP A 37 -16.11 -5.79 5.82
C ASP A 37 -15.53 -4.77 4.82
N TRP A 38 -15.15 -5.21 3.62
CA TRP A 38 -14.49 -4.39 2.62
C TRP A 38 -15.16 -3.03 2.36
N GLN A 39 -16.49 -3.01 2.22
CA GLN A 39 -17.22 -1.77 1.92
C GLN A 39 -17.14 -0.75 3.06
N THR A 40 -17.00 -1.22 4.30
CA THR A 40 -16.84 -0.39 5.49
C THR A 40 -15.40 0.09 5.66
N LEU A 41 -14.43 -0.75 5.28
CA LEU A 41 -13.00 -0.45 5.40
C LEU A 41 -12.48 0.42 4.26
N LEU A 42 -13.01 0.24 3.04
CA LEU A 42 -12.52 0.92 1.85
C LEU A 42 -12.45 2.45 1.99
N PRO A 43 -13.46 3.16 2.53
CA PRO A 43 -13.36 4.61 2.74
C PRO A 43 -12.17 4.99 3.64
N GLN A 44 -11.93 4.21 4.69
CA GLN A 44 -10.83 4.43 5.65
C GLN A 44 -9.47 4.08 5.06
N LEU A 45 -9.42 3.23 4.03
CA LEU A 45 -8.19 2.92 3.28
C LEU A 45 -7.91 3.93 2.16
N LEU A 46 -8.96 4.47 1.55
CA LEU A 46 -8.84 5.49 0.50
C LEU A 46 -8.47 6.86 1.07
N ASP A 47 -9.00 7.19 2.25
CA ASP A 47 -8.70 8.40 3.01
C ASP A 47 -8.21 8.04 4.44
N PRO A 48 -6.98 7.51 4.56
CA PRO A 48 -6.46 7.05 5.84
C PRO A 48 -6.11 8.22 6.75
N PRO A 49 -6.24 8.05 8.08
CA PRO A 49 -5.92 9.09 9.03
C PRO A 49 -4.41 9.40 9.02
N LYS A 50 -4.05 10.62 9.41
CA LYS A 50 -2.64 11.09 9.48
C LYS A 50 -1.72 10.12 10.24
N VAL A 51 -2.25 9.42 11.24
CA VAL A 51 -1.48 8.45 12.04
C VAL A 51 -0.93 7.29 11.20
N ALA A 52 -1.62 6.84 10.15
CA ALA A 52 -1.14 5.78 9.27
C ALA A 52 0.08 6.22 8.45
N PHE A 53 0.10 7.47 8.00
CA PHE A 53 1.27 8.06 7.32
C PHE A 53 2.46 8.23 8.26
N VAL A 54 2.20 8.62 9.51
CA VAL A 54 3.26 8.74 10.54
C VAL A 54 3.84 7.36 10.83
N TYR A 55 3.00 6.35 11.05
CA TYR A 55 3.42 4.98 11.34
C TYR A 55 4.32 4.38 10.25
N LEU A 56 4.04 4.66 8.97
CA LEU A 56 4.91 4.28 7.86
C LEU A 56 6.33 4.89 7.92
N GLY A 57 6.49 6.05 8.54
CA GLY A 57 7.78 6.71 8.70
C GLY A 57 8.55 6.32 9.96
N GLU A 58 7.92 5.61 10.89
CA GLU A 58 8.51 5.23 12.18
C GLU A 58 9.52 4.09 12.04
N ASP A 59 10.54 4.09 12.89
CA ASP A 59 11.44 2.93 13.02
C ASP A 59 10.76 1.75 13.74
N PRO A 60 11.34 0.52 13.70
CA PRO A 60 10.71 -0.64 14.35
C PRO A 60 10.41 -0.45 15.85
N ALA A 61 11.31 0.19 16.60
CA ALA A 61 11.13 0.38 18.03
C ALA A 61 10.03 1.42 18.35
N GLU A 62 9.84 2.41 17.49
CA GLU A 62 8.74 3.37 17.58
C GLU A 62 7.39 2.72 17.26
N ARG A 63 7.34 1.85 16.24
CA ARG A 63 6.14 1.08 15.88
C ARG A 63 5.69 0.17 17.00
N ASP A 64 6.61 -0.60 17.58
CA ASP A 64 6.32 -1.50 18.70
C ASP A 64 5.72 -0.71 19.88
N ARG A 65 6.31 0.44 20.21
CA ARG A 65 5.81 1.34 21.25
C ARG A 65 4.44 1.90 20.94
N ARG A 66 4.12 2.15 19.66
CA ARG A 66 2.79 2.63 19.25
C ARG A 66 1.76 1.52 19.33
N ILE A 67 2.04 0.36 18.76
CA ILE A 67 1.16 -0.82 18.77
C ILE A 67 0.81 -1.20 20.21
N ALA A 68 1.80 -1.23 21.11
CA ALA A 68 1.58 -1.57 22.53
C ALA A 68 0.60 -0.64 23.28
N ARG A 69 0.25 0.53 22.72
CA ARG A 69 -0.68 1.50 23.33
C ARG A 69 -2.09 1.43 22.75
N LEU A 70 -2.30 0.67 21.68
CA LEU A 70 -3.57 0.56 20.98
C LEU A 70 -4.32 -0.69 21.42
N GLY A 71 -5.65 -0.67 21.31
CA GLY A 71 -6.45 -1.90 21.42
C GLY A 71 -6.21 -2.82 20.22
N PRO A 72 -6.46 -4.14 20.33
CA PRO A 72 -6.20 -5.10 19.26
C PRO A 72 -6.80 -4.69 17.90
N ASP A 73 -8.05 -4.23 17.89
CA ASP A 73 -8.74 -3.82 16.65
C ASP A 73 -8.09 -2.57 16.02
N ASP A 74 -7.64 -1.62 16.84
CA ASP A 74 -6.95 -0.40 16.38
C ASP A 74 -5.54 -0.70 15.86
N GLN A 75 -4.85 -1.68 16.45
CA GLN A 75 -3.55 -2.16 15.96
C GLN A 75 -3.69 -2.74 14.55
N VAL A 76 -4.67 -3.63 14.38
CA VAL A 76 -5.01 -4.25 13.10
C VAL A 76 -5.37 -3.19 12.06
N LEU A 77 -6.27 -2.27 12.40
CA LEU A 77 -6.72 -1.24 11.46
C LEU A 77 -5.57 -0.30 11.03
N LEU A 78 -4.76 0.16 11.98
CA LEU A 78 -3.60 1.01 11.70
C LEU A 78 -2.61 0.29 10.78
N TRP A 79 -2.37 -0.99 11.06
CA TRP A 79 -1.47 -1.82 10.26
C TRP A 79 -1.97 -2.01 8.82
N VAL A 80 -3.25 -2.36 8.64
CA VAL A 80 -3.86 -2.52 7.31
C VAL A 80 -3.77 -1.22 6.54
N GLN A 81 -4.10 -0.09 7.17
CA GLN A 81 -4.01 1.24 6.54
C GLN A 81 -2.59 1.56 6.08
N ALA A 82 -1.60 1.34 6.95
CA ALA A 82 -0.19 1.58 6.64
C ALA A 82 0.30 0.70 5.48
N ARG A 83 0.02 -0.61 5.53
CA ARG A 83 0.45 -1.53 4.47
C ARG A 83 -0.24 -1.21 3.13
N PHE A 84 -1.53 -0.87 3.15
CA PHE A 84 -2.27 -0.43 1.97
C PHE A 84 -1.66 0.84 1.36
N LEU A 85 -1.28 1.81 2.19
CA LEU A 85 -0.59 3.02 1.77
C LEU A 85 0.79 2.74 1.14
N ALA A 86 1.59 1.84 1.73
CA ALA A 86 2.89 1.44 1.17
C ALA A 86 2.74 0.80 -0.23
N LEU A 87 1.79 -0.12 -0.38
CA LEU A 87 1.49 -0.76 -1.67
C LEU A 87 1.02 0.26 -2.72
N ARG A 88 0.15 1.21 -2.32
CA ARG A 88 -0.26 2.33 -3.19
C ARG A 88 0.92 3.20 -3.60
N ALA A 89 1.84 3.50 -2.68
CA ALA A 89 3.03 4.28 -2.97
C ALA A 89 3.95 3.57 -3.98
N ALA A 90 4.28 2.30 -3.75
CA ALA A 90 5.10 1.49 -4.66
C ALA A 90 4.50 1.47 -6.08
N ARG A 91 3.18 1.30 -6.16
CA ARG A 91 2.45 1.31 -7.42
C ARG A 91 2.44 2.68 -8.11
N ALA A 92 2.20 3.75 -7.36
CA ALA A 92 2.24 5.11 -7.90
C ALA A 92 3.64 5.43 -8.45
N MET A 93 4.70 4.97 -7.77
CA MET A 93 6.08 5.10 -8.24
C MET A 93 6.33 4.31 -9.52
N ARG A 94 5.85 3.07 -9.64
CA ARG A 94 5.91 2.29 -10.90
C ARG A 94 5.19 2.97 -12.06
N LEU A 95 4.00 3.51 -11.80
CA LEU A 95 3.25 4.29 -12.79
C LEU A 95 4.03 5.53 -13.22
N ALA A 96 4.57 6.29 -12.25
CA ALA A 96 5.39 7.46 -12.53
C ALA A 96 6.63 7.10 -13.36
N GLN A 97 7.30 5.99 -13.08
CA GLN A 97 8.45 5.51 -13.85
C GLN A 97 8.09 5.23 -15.32
N ARG A 98 6.90 4.71 -15.61
CA ARG A 98 6.41 4.46 -16.98
C ARG A 98 6.06 5.74 -17.74
N VAL A 99 5.69 6.80 -17.02
CA VAL A 99 5.29 8.11 -17.59
C VAL A 99 6.46 9.09 -17.68
N LEU A 100 7.43 9.02 -16.77
CA LEU A 100 8.63 9.87 -16.71
C LEU A 100 9.40 10.01 -18.05
N PRO A 101 9.52 8.96 -18.89
CA PRO A 101 10.16 9.05 -20.20
C PRO A 101 9.48 10.00 -21.20
N THR A 102 8.29 10.52 -20.90
CA THR A 102 7.55 11.45 -21.78
C THR A 102 8.03 12.91 -21.71
N LYS A 103 9.11 13.20 -20.97
CA LYS A 103 9.69 14.56 -20.91
C LYS A 103 10.02 15.07 -22.32
N GLY A 104 9.46 16.23 -22.68
CA GLY A 104 9.61 16.84 -24.01
C GLY A 104 8.53 16.46 -25.04
N TRP A 105 7.58 15.59 -24.68
CA TRP A 105 6.44 15.30 -25.55
C TRP A 105 5.43 16.45 -25.52
N LYS A 106 4.72 16.66 -26.64
CA LYS A 106 3.58 17.58 -26.69
C LYS A 106 2.49 17.10 -25.74
N TYR A 107 1.83 18.02 -25.04
CA TYR A 107 0.80 17.75 -24.02
C TYR A 107 -0.17 16.61 -24.40
N ARG A 108 -0.79 16.66 -25.58
CA ARG A 108 -1.77 15.65 -26.02
C ARG A 108 -1.17 14.24 -26.14
N LYS A 109 0.09 14.13 -26.57
CA LYS A 109 0.80 12.85 -26.70
C LYS A 109 1.19 12.29 -25.33
N ALA A 110 1.68 13.17 -24.44
CA ALA A 110 1.99 12.81 -23.06
C ALA A 110 0.74 12.34 -22.30
N ALA A 111 -0.39 13.06 -22.45
CA ALA A 111 -1.66 12.72 -21.83
C ALA A 111 -2.22 11.37 -22.33
N ARG A 112 -2.17 11.11 -23.64
CA ARG A 112 -2.57 9.81 -24.20
C ARG A 112 -1.72 8.66 -23.65
N HIS A 113 -0.40 8.82 -23.64
CA HIS A 113 0.52 7.80 -23.10
C HIS A 113 0.30 7.56 -21.61
N ALA A 114 0.07 8.61 -20.83
CA ALA A 114 -0.28 8.48 -19.42
C ALA A 114 -1.59 7.70 -19.24
N ALA A 115 -2.61 7.98 -20.06
CA ALA A 115 -3.88 7.25 -20.03
C ALA A 115 -3.71 5.76 -20.38
N GLU A 116 -2.90 5.45 -21.40
CA GLU A 116 -2.55 4.06 -21.78
C GLU A 116 -1.75 3.35 -20.68
N CYS A 117 -0.81 4.04 -20.01
CA CYS A 117 -0.07 3.48 -18.87
C CYS A 117 -0.98 3.17 -17.68
N VAL A 118 -1.96 4.05 -17.41
CA VAL A 118 -2.93 3.88 -16.32
C VAL A 118 -3.92 2.77 -16.63
N SER A 119 -4.40 2.65 -17.87
CA SER A 119 -5.35 1.58 -18.25
C SER A 119 -4.71 0.18 -18.23
N GLN A 120 -3.40 0.10 -18.43
CA GLN A 120 -2.61 -1.13 -18.30
C GLN A 120 -2.13 -1.41 -16.87
N ALA A 121 -2.31 -0.46 -15.94
CA ALA A 121 -2.03 -0.71 -14.54
C ALA A 121 -3.25 -1.36 -13.87
N PRO A 122 -3.08 -2.41 -13.07
CA PRO A 122 -4.18 -3.25 -12.58
C PRO A 122 -5.13 -2.54 -11.57
N GLY A 123 -6.04 -1.63 -11.96
CA GLY A 123 -7.14 -1.06 -11.11
C GLY A 123 -6.79 -0.53 -9.69
N LEU A 124 -7.75 -0.20 -8.82
CA LEU A 124 -7.49 -0.41 -7.39
C LEU A 124 -7.44 -1.94 -7.21
N PRO A 125 -6.53 -2.51 -6.39
CA PRO A 125 -6.59 -3.93 -6.12
C PRO A 125 -8.00 -4.28 -5.62
N SER A 126 -8.60 -5.32 -6.20
CA SER A 126 -9.86 -5.89 -5.73
C SER A 126 -9.74 -6.28 -4.24
N PRO A 127 -10.85 -6.52 -3.51
CA PRO A 127 -10.77 -6.95 -2.11
C PRO A 127 -9.87 -8.16 -1.94
N ARG A 128 -9.99 -9.13 -2.86
CA ARG A 128 -9.19 -10.35 -2.89
C ARG A 128 -7.72 -10.08 -3.22
N GLU A 129 -7.43 -9.21 -4.19
CA GLU A 129 -6.05 -8.79 -4.46
C GLU A 129 -5.48 -7.98 -3.30
N THR A 130 -6.30 -7.19 -2.61
CA THR A 130 -5.90 -6.45 -1.41
C THR A 130 -5.63 -7.42 -0.26
N ALA A 131 -6.48 -8.42 -0.03
CA ALA A 131 -6.24 -9.48 0.95
C ALA A 131 -4.98 -10.29 0.60
N THR A 132 -4.82 -10.70 -0.65
CA THR A 132 -3.64 -11.46 -1.13
C THR A 132 -2.35 -10.63 -1.05
N LEU A 133 -2.43 -9.35 -1.40
CA LEU A 133 -1.31 -8.41 -1.29
C LEU A 133 -1.07 -7.99 0.15
N LEU A 134 -2.07 -8.02 1.02
CA LEU A 134 -1.91 -7.69 2.42
C LEU A 134 -1.35 -8.88 3.20
N LEU A 135 -1.56 -10.12 2.74
CA LEU A 135 -1.43 -11.37 3.50
C LEU A 135 -1.07 -12.53 2.54
N PRO A 136 0.13 -12.57 1.95
CA PRO A 136 0.53 -13.70 1.13
C PRO A 136 0.66 -14.92 2.04
N GLY A 137 0.03 -16.02 1.61
CA GLY A 137 0.26 -17.35 2.16
C GLY A 137 1.58 -17.95 1.68
#